data_AF-A0A8C1EB91-F1
#
_entry.id   AF-A0A8C1EB91-F1
#
_cell.length_a   1.000
_cell.length_b   1.000
_cell.length_c   1.000
_cell.angle_alpha   90.00
_cell.angle_beta   90.00
_cell.angle_gamma   90.00
#
_symmetry.space_group_name_H-M   'P 1'
#
loop_
_entity.id
_entity.type
_entity.pdbx_description
1 polymer ?
#
loop_
_entity_poly.entity_id
_entity_poly.type
_entity_poly.pdbx_seq_one_letter_code
_entity_poly.pdbx_strand_id
1 'polypeptide(L)'
;MPRVVPDQRSKFENEEFFRKLSRECEAFVATGTNLSLQFFPANLHGDQRQAPTREYVDFERETGKVYLKAPMILNGVCVIWRGWIDLQRLDGMGCLEYDDERAQQEDALAQAAFEEARRRTRDFEDRDRSHREDMEVRARVSEDVCMSV
;
A
#
# COMPACT_ATOMS: atom_id res chain seq x y z
N MET A 1 -2.30 -10.05 -2.16
CA MET A 1 -1.16 -10.05 -1.22
C MET A 1 -1.20 -8.75 -0.43
N PRO A 2 -1.10 -8.78 0.90
CA PRO A 2 -1.15 -7.56 1.71
C PRO A 2 0.04 -6.67 1.39
N ARG A 3 -0.23 -5.38 1.15
CA ARG A 3 0.79 -4.39 0.80
C ARG A 3 1.49 -3.79 2.02
N VAL A 4 0.91 -3.98 3.21
CA VAL A 4 1.34 -3.41 4.48
C VAL A 4 1.66 -4.51 5.50
N VAL A 5 2.61 -4.25 6.40
CA VAL A 5 3.00 -5.18 7.46
C VAL A 5 2.20 -4.91 8.74
N PRO A 6 1.96 -5.92 9.59
CA PRO A 6 1.48 -5.67 10.95
C PRO A 6 2.50 -4.82 11.73
N ASP A 7 2.01 -4.02 12.68
CA ASP A 7 2.81 -3.14 13.55
C ASP A 7 3.73 -2.17 12.81
N GLN A 8 3.22 -1.54 11.74
CA GLN A 8 3.95 -0.61 10.88
C GLN A 8 4.74 0.45 11.69
N ARG A 9 4.13 1.02 12.74
CA ARG A 9 4.75 2.01 13.61
C ARG A 9 6.00 1.48 14.33
N SER A 10 5.92 0.26 14.87
CA SER A 10 7.06 -0.36 15.53
C SER A 10 8.20 -0.60 14.55
N LYS A 11 7.87 -1.03 13.31
CA LYS A 11 8.86 -1.22 12.25
C LYS A 11 9.54 0.10 11.86
N PHE A 12 8.76 1.18 11.72
CA PHE A 12 9.29 2.51 11.44
C PHE A 12 10.24 3.02 12.53
N GLU A 13 9.88 2.82 13.80
CA GLU A 13 10.67 3.30 14.94
C GLU A 13 11.94 2.45 15.21
N ASN A 14 11.89 1.14 14.92
CA ASN A 14 12.97 0.22 15.26
C ASN A 14 13.97 -0.04 14.12
N GLU A 15 13.54 -0.01 12.86
CA GLU A 15 14.44 -0.31 11.75
C GLU A 15 15.42 0.84 11.50
N GLU A 16 16.70 0.49 11.44
CA GLU A 16 17.80 1.43 11.22
C GLU A 16 17.65 2.20 9.89
N PHE A 17 17.05 1.55 8.88
CA PHE A 17 16.75 2.17 7.60
C PHE A 17 15.82 3.38 7.75
N PHE A 18 14.68 3.24 8.42
CA PHE A 18 13.73 4.33 8.64
C PHE A 18 14.29 5.37 9.61
N ARG A 19 15.01 4.95 10.66
CA ARG A 19 15.64 5.87 11.62
C ARG A 19 16.73 6.75 11.02
N LYS A 20 17.41 6.30 9.97
CA LYS A 20 18.36 7.12 9.20
C LYS A 20 17.58 8.15 8.38
N LEU A 21 16.64 7.68 7.58
CA LEU A 21 15.86 8.51 6.66
C LEU A 21 14.85 9.44 7.33
N SER A 22 14.49 9.24 8.60
CA SER A 22 13.59 10.13 9.34
C SER A 22 14.29 11.35 9.95
N ARG A 23 15.63 11.39 9.95
CA ARG A 23 16.39 12.53 10.48
C ARG A 23 16.41 13.65 9.44
N GLU A 24 16.06 14.86 9.86
CA GLU A 24 15.89 16.09 9.05
C GLU A 24 17.14 16.58 8.28
N CYS A 25 18.24 15.83 8.22
CA CYS A 25 19.53 16.34 7.75
C CYS A 25 20.12 15.61 6.54
N GLU A 26 19.48 14.57 6.01
CA GLU A 26 20.08 13.77 4.94
C GLU A 26 19.46 14.14 3.58
N ALA A 27 20.25 14.82 2.75
CA ALA A 27 20.04 14.71 1.31
C ALA A 27 20.07 13.22 0.96
N PHE A 28 19.12 12.70 0.19
CA PHE A 28 19.07 11.27 -0.19
C PHE A 28 20.36 10.79 -0.87
N VAL A 29 21.10 11.72 -1.47
CA VAL A 29 22.43 11.48 -2.02
C VAL A 29 23.45 11.09 -0.93
N ALA A 30 23.35 11.63 0.29
CA ALA A 30 24.30 11.40 1.39
C ALA A 30 24.21 9.98 1.99
N THR A 31 23.02 9.37 1.98
CA THR A 31 22.82 7.97 2.42
C THR A 31 23.04 6.95 1.32
N GLY A 32 23.27 7.39 0.07
CA GLY A 32 23.34 6.51 -1.10
C GLY A 32 22.01 5.82 -1.42
N THR A 33 20.89 6.29 -0.85
CA THR A 33 19.55 5.73 -1.10
C THR A 33 18.88 6.49 -2.22
N ASN A 34 18.53 5.80 -3.30
CA ASN A 34 17.79 6.40 -4.41
C ASN A 34 16.28 6.15 -4.24
N LEU A 35 15.51 7.22 -4.04
CA LEU A 35 14.05 7.19 -4.12
C LEU A 35 13.60 7.94 -5.38
N SER A 36 12.97 7.21 -6.30
CA SER A 36 12.35 7.82 -7.48
C SER A 36 10.92 8.26 -7.14
N LEU A 37 10.75 9.56 -6.88
CA LEU A 37 9.43 10.15 -6.57
C LEU A 37 8.74 10.55 -7.88
N GLN A 38 7.65 9.87 -8.21
CA GLN A 38 6.86 10.17 -9.39
C GLN A 38 5.59 10.93 -9.00
N PHE A 39 5.59 12.23 -9.26
CA PHE A 39 4.42 13.09 -9.10
C PHE A 39 3.62 13.03 -10.40
N PHE A 40 2.57 12.21 -10.42
CA PHE A 40 1.66 12.17 -11.56
C PHE A 40 0.73 13.40 -11.52
N PRO A 41 0.58 14.17 -12.62
CA PRO A 41 -0.58 15.03 -12.75
C PRO A 41 -1.81 14.12 -12.72
N ALA A 42 -2.75 14.41 -11.83
CA ALA A 42 -3.95 13.61 -11.73
C ALA A 42 -4.65 13.62 -13.11
N ASN A 43 -4.94 12.42 -13.61
CA ASN A 43 -5.82 12.10 -14.75
C ASN A 43 -5.13 11.98 -16.14
N LEU A 44 -4.75 10.74 -16.50
CA LEU A 44 -4.63 10.27 -17.89
C LEU A 44 -6.00 9.99 -18.54
N HIS A 45 -7.06 10.65 -18.08
CA HIS A 45 -8.40 10.62 -18.69
C HIS A 45 -8.96 12.04 -18.72
N GLY A 46 -8.92 12.67 -19.90
CA GLY A 46 -9.74 13.84 -20.23
C GLY A 46 -9.30 15.18 -19.64
N ASP A 47 -8.66 16.00 -20.48
CA ASP A 47 -8.80 17.46 -20.59
C ASP A 47 -8.82 18.37 -19.34
N GLN A 48 -8.21 17.99 -18.21
CA GLN A 48 -7.71 18.97 -17.26
C GLN A 48 -6.37 18.52 -16.72
N ARG A 49 -5.31 19.28 -17.05
CA ARG A 49 -4.00 19.18 -16.41
C ARG A 49 -4.15 19.60 -14.94
N GLN A 50 -4.63 18.71 -14.08
CA GLN A 50 -4.52 18.88 -12.64
C GLN A 50 -3.04 18.71 -12.30
N ALA A 51 -2.33 19.83 -12.20
CA ALA A 51 -1.05 19.87 -11.54
C ALA A 51 -1.18 19.15 -10.18
N PRO A 52 -0.14 18.43 -9.72
CA PRO A 52 -0.14 17.87 -8.37
C PRO A 52 -0.60 18.96 -7.39
N THR A 53 -1.54 18.62 -6.51
CA THR A 53 -2.14 19.55 -5.57
C THR A 53 -1.04 20.32 -4.84
N ARG A 54 -1.25 21.61 -4.55
CA ARG A 54 -0.27 22.46 -3.82
C ARG A 54 0.24 21.82 -2.53
N GLU A 55 -0.51 20.88 -1.96
CA GLU A 55 -0.12 20.10 -0.80
C GLU A 55 1.09 19.16 -1.05
N TYR A 56 1.25 18.67 -2.28
CA TYR A 56 2.32 17.75 -2.68
C TYR A 56 3.50 18.44 -3.35
N VAL A 57 3.26 19.54 -4.07
CA VAL A 57 4.30 20.33 -4.74
C VAL A 57 4.01 21.81 -4.51
N ASP A 58 4.87 22.47 -3.75
CA ASP A 58 4.73 23.88 -3.38
C ASP A 58 5.96 24.68 -3.83
N PHE A 59 5.75 25.55 -4.82
CA PHE A 59 6.75 26.50 -5.32
C PHE A 59 6.61 27.91 -4.70
N GLU A 60 5.53 28.17 -3.96
CA GLU A 60 5.20 29.50 -3.44
C GLU A 60 5.68 29.70 -2.00
N ARG A 61 5.98 28.61 -1.28
CA ARG A 61 6.42 28.66 0.12
C ARG A 61 7.72 29.45 0.31
N GLU A 62 8.71 29.27 -0.56
CA GLU A 62 9.98 30.00 -0.50
C GLU A 62 10.53 30.22 -1.91
N THR A 63 10.90 31.46 -2.25
CA THR A 63 11.44 31.78 -3.58
C THR A 63 12.78 31.08 -3.80
N GLY A 64 12.89 30.34 -4.90
CA GLY A 64 14.11 29.60 -5.23
C GLY A 64 14.16 28.17 -4.67
N LYS A 65 13.16 27.75 -3.88
CA LYS A 65 13.02 26.36 -3.42
C LYS A 65 11.65 25.81 -3.79
N VAL A 66 11.59 24.50 -4.01
CA VAL A 66 10.35 23.74 -4.15
C VAL A 66 10.22 22.80 -2.96
N TYR A 67 9.10 22.86 -2.26
CA TYR A 67 8.75 21.90 -1.22
C TYR A 67 7.93 20.79 -1.82
N LEU A 68 8.24 19.57 -1.42
CA LEU A 68 7.68 18.37 -1.98
C LEU A 68 7.22 17.45 -0.83
N LYS A 69 6.04 16.88 -0.99
CA LYS A 69 5.43 15.89 -0.09
C LYS A 69 4.99 14.71 -0.94
N ALA A 70 5.51 13.51 -0.67
CA ALA A 70 5.23 12.31 -1.45
C ALA A 70 4.85 11.14 -0.53
N PRO A 71 3.56 10.75 -0.46
CA PRO A 71 3.12 9.68 0.43
C PRO A 71 3.24 8.32 -0.27
N MET A 72 3.94 7.35 0.34
CA MET A 72 4.28 6.05 -0.26
C MET A 72 4.24 4.90 0.76
N ILE A 73 4.20 3.67 0.26
CA ILE A 73 4.34 2.46 1.09
C ILE A 73 5.73 1.90 0.84
N LEU A 74 6.59 1.95 1.85
CA LEU A 74 7.98 1.51 1.75
C LEU A 74 8.20 0.34 2.72
N ASN A 75 8.67 -0.80 2.20
CA ASN A 75 8.84 -2.04 2.98
C ASN A 75 7.61 -2.45 3.81
N GLY A 76 6.41 -2.10 3.33
CA GLY A 76 5.13 -2.37 3.99
C GLY A 76 4.75 -1.38 5.09
N VAL A 77 5.48 -0.28 5.25
CA VAL A 77 5.18 0.82 6.18
C VAL A 77 4.69 2.02 5.39
N CYS A 78 3.56 2.60 5.78
CA CYS A 78 3.06 3.84 5.22
C CYS A 78 3.89 5.01 5.74
N VAL A 79 4.56 5.70 4.81
CA VAL A 79 5.44 6.84 5.12
C VAL A 79 5.16 7.99 4.16
N ILE A 80 5.34 9.21 4.65
CA ILE A 80 5.32 10.42 3.84
C ILE A 80 6.76 10.90 3.73
N TRP A 81 7.26 10.98 2.52
CA TRP A 81 8.48 11.71 2.25
C TRP A 81 8.18 13.20 2.20
N ARG A 82 8.98 14.00 2.91
CA ARG A 82 8.89 15.47 2.90
C ARG A 82 10.26 16.03 2.67
N GLY A 83 10.37 17.00 1.78
CA GLY A 83 11.63 17.65 1.53
C GLY A 83 11.48 18.96 0.79
N TRP A 84 12.61 19.61 0.57
CA TRP A 84 12.71 20.76 -0.29
C TRP A 84 13.92 20.61 -1.21
N ILE A 85 13.84 21.19 -2.40
CA ILE A 85 14.91 21.22 -3.39
C ILE A 85 15.12 22.67 -3.83
N ASP A 86 16.36 23.11 -3.86
CA ASP A 86 16.80 24.38 -4.44
C ASP A 86 16.75 24.32 -5.97
N LEU A 87 16.06 25.27 -6.59
CA LEU A 87 15.83 25.31 -8.03
C LEU A 87 17.07 25.72 -8.84
N GLN A 88 18.08 26.33 -8.20
CA GLN A 88 19.32 26.73 -8.87
C GLN A 88 20.41 25.67 -8.72
N ARG A 89 20.57 25.14 -7.51
CA ARG A 89 21.65 24.20 -7.16
C ARG A 89 21.25 22.74 -7.38
N LEU A 90 19.94 22.47 -7.53
CA LEU A 90 19.37 21.12 -7.60
C LEU A 90 19.79 20.24 -6.41
N ASP A 91 20.10 20.87 -5.27
CA ASP A 91 20.34 20.21 -4.00
C ASP A 91 19.12 20.35 -3.10
N GLY A 92 19.00 19.50 -2.09
CA GLY A 92 17.82 19.48 -1.27
C GLY A 92 17.99 18.62 -0.03
N MET A 93 17.04 18.74 0.88
CA MET A 93 16.96 17.93 2.08
C MET A 93 15.59 17.30 2.13
N GLY A 94 15.50 16.07 2.65
CA GLY A 94 14.22 15.45 2.91
C GLY A 94 14.32 14.38 3.97
N CYS A 95 13.19 14.09 4.61
CA CYS A 95 13.05 13.06 5.60
C CYS A 95 11.77 12.25 5.35
N LEU A 96 11.73 11.06 5.94
CA LEU A 96 10.53 10.23 6.01
C LEU A 96 9.80 10.47 7.34
N GLU A 97 8.50 10.73 7.25
CA GLU A 97 7.57 10.77 8.37
C GLU A 97 6.65 9.54 8.31
N TYR A 98 6.22 9.05 9.46
CA TYR A 98 5.21 7.99 9.53
C TYR A 98 3.81 8.56 9.25
N ASP A 99 3.02 7.83 8.48
CA ASP A 99 1.65 8.23 8.10
C ASP A 99 0.62 7.39 8.86
N ASP A 100 0.24 7.83 10.06
CA ASP A 100 -0.73 7.12 10.92
C ASP A 100 -2.11 6.97 10.23
N GLU A 101 -2.61 8.02 9.56
CA GLU A 101 -3.93 8.00 8.93
C GLU A 101 -3.97 7.02 7.76
N ARG A 102 -2.98 7.09 6.88
CA ARG A 102 -2.91 6.20 5.73
C ARG A 102 -2.54 4.78 6.12
N ALA A 103 -1.72 4.60 7.17
CA ALA A 103 -1.45 3.28 7.74
C ALA A 103 -2.74 2.59 8.19
N GLN A 104 -3.61 3.30 8.93
CA GLN A 104 -4.90 2.76 9.37
C GLN A 104 -5.81 2.43 8.18
N GLN A 105 -5.85 3.30 7.18
CA GLN A 105 -6.68 3.09 6.00
C GLN A 105 -6.20 1.90 5.16
N GLU A 106 -4.90 1.78 4.90
CA GLU A 106 -4.31 0.66 4.17
C GLU A 106 -4.39 -0.65 4.96
N ASP A 107 -4.25 -0.62 6.30
CA ASP A 107 -4.45 -1.79 7.16
C ASP A 107 -5.90 -2.28 7.08
N ALA A 108 -6.88 -1.37 7.16
CA ALA A 108 -8.29 -1.72 7.04
C ALA A 108 -8.60 -2.32 5.64
N LEU A 109 -8.04 -1.75 4.58
CA LEU A 109 -8.16 -2.27 3.22
C LEU A 109 -7.49 -3.64 3.07
N ALA A 110 -6.30 -3.83 3.65
CA ALA A 110 -5.58 -5.09 3.62
C ALA A 110 -6.32 -6.18 4.41
N GLN A 111 -6.89 -5.84 5.56
CA GLN A 111 -7.73 -6.74 6.35
C GLN A 111 -8.99 -7.13 5.59
N ALA A 112 -9.70 -6.17 4.99
CA ALA A 112 -10.87 -6.43 4.17
C ALA A 112 -10.54 -7.36 2.98
N ALA A 113 -9.44 -7.10 2.28
CA ALA A 113 -8.98 -7.94 1.18
C ALA A 113 -8.58 -9.36 1.65
N PHE A 114 -8.00 -9.48 2.84
CA PHE A 114 -7.65 -10.78 3.43
C PHE A 114 -8.90 -11.57 3.84
N GLU A 115 -9.86 -10.92 4.48
CA GLU A 115 -11.13 -11.52 4.87
C GLU A 115 -11.93 -11.95 3.64
N GLU A 116 -11.96 -11.13 2.60
CA GLU A 116 -12.59 -11.47 1.33
C GLU A 116 -11.90 -12.67 0.67
N ALA A 117 -10.57 -12.72 0.63
CA ALA A 117 -9.83 -13.86 0.12
C ALA A 117 -10.11 -15.13 0.93
N ARG A 118 -10.12 -15.04 2.26
CA ARG A 118 -10.42 -16.16 3.16
C ARG A 118 -11.85 -16.66 2.99
N ARG A 119 -12.81 -15.75 2.81
CA ARG A 119 -14.21 -16.09 2.52
C ARG A 119 -14.33 -16.80 1.18
N ARG A 120 -13.67 -16.31 0.13
CA ARG A 120 -13.64 -16.98 -1.18
C ARG A 120 -13.05 -18.39 -1.11
N THR A 121 -11.95 -18.60 -0.36
CA THR A 121 -11.38 -19.93 -0.17
C THR A 121 -12.34 -20.85 0.58
N ARG A 122 -12.98 -20.36 1.64
CA ARG A 122 -13.96 -21.13 2.41
C ARG A 122 -15.20 -21.50 1.58
N ASP A 123 -15.75 -20.54 0.82
CA ASP A 123 -16.90 -20.77 -0.05
C ASP A 123 -16.57 -21.81 -1.14
N PHE A 124 -15.31 -21.87 -1.60
CA PHE A 124 -14.84 -22.87 -2.55
C PHE A 124 -14.73 -24.26 -1.90
N GLU A 125 -14.14 -24.35 -0.71
CA GLU A 125 -14.05 -25.60 0.07
C GLU A 125 -15.42 -26.16 0.44
N ASP A 126 -16.37 -25.30 0.84
CA ASP A 126 -17.73 -25.71 1.19
C ASP A 126 -18.51 -26.21 -0.04
N ARG A 127 -18.32 -25.58 -1.22
CA ARG A 127 -18.91 -26.07 -2.48
C ARG A 127 -18.35 -27.43 -2.91
N ASP A 128 -17.04 -27.63 -2.79
CA ASP A 128 -16.41 -28.90 -3.13
C ASP A 128 -16.90 -30.03 -2.21
N ARG A 129 -17.03 -29.75 -0.91
CA ARG A 129 -17.63 -30.68 0.05
C ARG A 129 -19.08 -31.00 -0.27
N SER A 130 -19.91 -29.99 -0.51
CA SER A 130 -21.33 -30.18 -0.85
C SER A 130 -21.49 -30.98 -2.15
N HIS A 131 -20.65 -30.73 -3.16
CA HIS A 131 -20.68 -31.49 -4.41
C HIS A 131 -20.31 -32.96 -4.20
N ARG A 132 -19.35 -33.24 -3.31
CA ARG A 132 -18.98 -34.61 -2.94
C ARG A 132 -20.10 -35.33 -2.20
N GLU A 133 -20.73 -34.66 -1.22
CA GLU A 133 -21.84 -35.21 -0.45
C GLU A 133 -23.05 -35.51 -1.35
N ASP A 134 -23.40 -34.62 -2.28
CA ASP A 134 -24.49 -34.83 -3.25
C ASP A 134 -24.22 -36.03 -4.17
N MET A 135 -22.96 -36.24 -4.59
CA MET A 135 -22.58 -37.38 -5.39
C MET A 135 -22.70 -38.69 -4.61
N GLU A 136 -22.29 -38.70 -3.33
CA GLU A 136 -22.42 -39.85 -2.43
C GLU A 136 -23.89 -40.18 -2.12
N VAL A 137 -24.74 -39.17 -1.91
CA VAL A 137 -26.20 -39.36 -1.72
C VAL A 137 -26.84 -39.91 -2.98
N ARG A 138 -26.51 -39.37 -4.17
CA ARG A 138 -27.01 -39.90 -5.45
C ARG A 138 -26.57 -41.35 -5.69
N ALA A 139 -25.35 -41.71 -5.33
CA ALA A 139 -24.86 -43.08 -5.44
C ALA A 139 -25.66 -44.03 -4.53
N ARG A 140 -25.87 -43.67 -3.25
CA ARG A 140 -26.67 -44.45 -2.30
C ARG A 140 -28.12 -44.62 -2.73
N VAL A 141 -28.77 -43.55 -3.18
CA VAL A 141 -30.15 -43.60 -3.69
C VAL A 141 -30.25 -44.53 -4.92
N SER A 142 -29.24 -44.51 -5.79
CA SER A 142 -29.20 -45.39 -6.96
C SER A 142 -28.96 -46.87 -6.58
N GLU A 143 -28.18 -47.14 -5.52
CA GLU A 143 -28.00 -48.49 -4.97
C GLU A 143 -29.28 -49.01 -4.30
N ASP A 144 -29.96 -48.18 -3.50
CA ASP A 144 -31.23 -48.54 -2.84
C ASP A 144 -32.34 -48.85 -3.86
N VAL A 145 -32.42 -48.09 -4.96
CA VAL A 145 -33.38 -48.37 -6.05
C VAL A 145 -33.06 -49.67 -6.77
N CYS A 146 -31.78 -50.01 -6.97
CA CYS A 146 -31.36 -51.24 -7.63
C CYS A 146 -31.58 -52.49 -6.76
N MET A 147 -31.52 -52.35 -5.42
CA MET A 147 -31.82 -53.43 -4.47
C MET A 147 -33.32 -53.63 -4.21
N SER A 148 -34.18 -52.72 -4.70
CA SER A 148 -35.63 -52.75 -4.50
C SER A 148 -36.42 -53.35 -5.68
N VAL A 149 -35.73 -53.81 -6.74
CA VAL A 149 -36.29 -54.50 -7.92
C VAL A 149 -35.86 -55.97 -7.91
#